data_AF-A0A4Q3HGD3-F1
#
_entry.id   AF-A0A4Q3HGD3-F1
#
_cell.length_a   1.000
_cell.length_b   1.000
_cell.length_c   1.000
_cell.angle_alpha   90.00
_cell.angle_beta   90.00
_cell.angle_gamma   90.00
#
_symmetry.space_group_name_H-M   'P 1'
#
loop_
_entity.id
_entity.type
_entity.pdbx_description
1 polymer ?
#
loop_
_entity_poly.entity_id
_entity_poly.type
_entity_poly.pdbx_seq_one_letter_code
_entity_poly.pdbx_strand_id
1 'polypeptide(L)'
;MTKTFLASVFVSALLAGTALADDKEFPAKLAGQAILPANTVTAAPTDAPEFLKTSGKFTTPDRKRTEKLGSIDGKDGVRVTDVKLPFNGQPIQGFSGIKAMADGTFWTLSDNGFGSKANSSDAMLFLHQVKFDWATNKVDVVKNIFLSDPNKIAPFPIAMEGSDKRYLTGADFDIESIQPVADGFWLGEEFGPYLIKVDMLGQLTDVVATTVDGKKVTSPDNPTLSMPANPAAKMPVFNLKRSGGYEGMAMSKDGQKLYGLLEGPLFLDDGKVEQADGRTALRVIEFDVASKSWTGRSWLYPLSEKGVAIGDFNMLDATTAL
;
A
#
# COMPACT_ATOMS: atom_id res chain seq x y z
N MET A 1 13.13 -43.05 62.94
CA MET A 1 13.65 -42.07 61.96
C MET A 1 13.11 -42.44 60.59
N THR A 2 11.99 -41.86 60.21
CA THR A 2 11.27 -42.14 58.95
C THR A 2 11.31 -40.85 58.15
N LYS A 3 12.09 -40.81 57.07
CA LYS A 3 12.20 -39.65 56.18
C LYS A 3 11.13 -39.79 55.09
N THR A 4 10.11 -38.95 55.16
CA THR A 4 9.16 -38.71 54.07
C THR A 4 9.79 -37.79 53.04
N PHE A 5 9.93 -38.26 51.79
CA PHE A 5 10.26 -37.42 50.64
C PHE A 5 8.96 -36.76 50.15
N LEU A 6 8.89 -35.42 50.23
CA LEU A 6 7.87 -34.62 49.58
C LEU A 6 8.34 -34.31 48.15
N ALA A 7 7.66 -34.88 47.16
CA ALA A 7 7.84 -34.53 45.76
C ALA A 7 7.09 -33.22 45.46
N SER A 8 7.82 -32.19 45.03
CA SER A 8 7.27 -30.91 44.61
C SER A 8 6.89 -30.99 43.13
N VAL A 9 5.60 -30.93 42.80
CA VAL A 9 5.11 -30.78 41.43
C VAL A 9 5.07 -29.29 41.11
N PHE A 10 5.97 -28.83 40.22
CA PHE A 10 5.93 -27.47 39.66
C PHE A 10 4.92 -27.46 38.51
N VAL A 11 3.69 -26.99 38.79
CA VAL A 11 2.72 -26.64 37.74
C VAL A 11 3.11 -25.28 37.18
N SER A 12 3.73 -25.27 36.01
CA SER A 12 3.99 -24.05 35.25
C SER A 12 2.71 -23.67 34.50
N ALA A 13 1.88 -22.84 35.11
CA ALA A 13 0.73 -22.25 34.43
C ALA A 13 1.23 -21.20 33.43
N LEU A 14 1.30 -21.57 32.15
CA LEU A 14 1.40 -20.63 31.04
C LEU A 14 0.08 -19.84 31.00
N LEU A 15 0.06 -18.69 31.69
CA LEU A 15 -0.95 -17.67 31.51
C LEU A 15 -0.71 -17.04 30.12
N ALA A 16 -1.31 -17.63 29.09
CA ALA A 16 -1.57 -16.91 27.85
C ALA A 16 -2.60 -15.81 28.20
N GLY A 17 -2.11 -14.62 28.50
CA GLY A 17 -2.96 -13.45 28.69
C GLY A 17 -3.67 -13.17 27.37
N THR A 18 -4.97 -13.49 27.30
CA THR A 18 -5.85 -12.97 26.27
C THR A 18 -5.80 -11.44 26.36
N ALA A 19 -5.21 -10.78 25.37
CA ALA A 19 -5.29 -9.33 25.24
C ALA A 19 -6.74 -9.00 24.86
N LEU A 20 -7.60 -8.86 25.86
CA LEU A 20 -8.94 -8.33 25.71
C LEU A 20 -8.80 -6.82 25.58
N ALA A 21 -8.44 -6.35 24.37
CA ALA A 21 -8.69 -4.97 24.01
C ALA A 21 -10.16 -4.87 23.62
N ASP A 22 -11.04 -4.63 24.61
CA ASP A 22 -12.27 -3.89 24.32
C ASP A 22 -11.88 -2.59 23.63
N ASP A 23 -12.71 -2.10 22.70
CA ASP A 23 -12.53 -0.85 21.97
C ASP A 23 -12.53 0.32 22.96
N LYS A 24 -11.39 0.53 23.64
CA LYS A 24 -11.16 1.63 24.55
C LYS A 24 -11.19 2.88 23.71
N GLU A 25 -12.24 3.67 23.85
CA GLU A 25 -12.29 4.97 23.21
C GLU A 25 -11.15 5.84 23.74
N PHE A 26 -10.27 6.27 22.85
CA PHE A 26 -9.20 7.20 23.17
C PHE A 26 -9.67 8.61 22.77
N PRO A 27 -10.11 9.45 23.71
CA PRO A 27 -10.56 10.79 23.38
C PRO A 27 -9.41 11.58 22.76
N ALA A 28 -9.58 11.99 21.51
CA ALA A 28 -8.61 12.80 20.78
C ALA A 28 -9.10 14.25 20.67
N LYS A 29 -8.17 15.20 20.78
CA LYS A 29 -8.42 16.62 20.48
C LYS A 29 -7.56 16.99 19.27
N LEU A 30 -8.18 17.62 18.27
CA LEU A 30 -7.44 18.20 17.16
C LEU A 30 -6.49 19.27 17.70
N ALA A 31 -5.18 18.99 17.67
CA ALA A 31 -4.15 19.88 18.18
C ALA A 31 -3.69 20.93 17.15
N GLY A 32 -3.82 20.60 15.86
CA GLY A 32 -3.46 21.44 14.73
C GLY A 32 -3.88 20.79 13.42
N GLN A 33 -3.83 21.55 12.33
CA GLN A 33 -4.13 21.06 10.99
C GLN A 33 -3.13 21.65 10.00
N ALA A 34 -2.85 20.94 8.92
CA ALA A 34 -2.08 21.44 7.79
C ALA A 34 -2.86 21.10 6.51
N ILE A 35 -2.93 22.04 5.58
CA ILE A 35 -3.75 21.91 4.37
C ILE A 35 -2.85 21.92 3.15
N LEU A 36 -2.98 20.87 2.33
CA LEU A 36 -2.54 20.84 0.95
C LEU A 36 -3.75 21.21 0.06
N PRO A 37 -3.68 22.24 -0.79
CA PRO A 37 -4.79 22.58 -1.68
C PRO A 37 -5.16 21.45 -2.65
N ALA A 38 -6.47 21.20 -2.84
CA ALA A 38 -7.01 20.12 -3.68
C ALA A 38 -6.44 20.07 -5.11
N ASN A 39 -6.14 21.24 -5.66
CA ASN A 39 -5.60 21.45 -7.00
C ASN A 39 -4.06 21.52 -7.04
N THR A 40 -3.37 20.98 -6.02
CA THR A 40 -1.91 20.91 -6.04
C THR A 40 -1.48 19.86 -7.06
N VAL A 41 -0.93 20.35 -8.17
CA VAL A 41 -0.49 19.56 -9.32
C VAL A 41 0.97 19.90 -9.61
N THR A 42 1.77 18.90 -9.94
CA THR A 42 3.15 19.08 -10.41
C THR A 42 3.25 18.75 -11.90
N ALA A 43 4.16 19.41 -12.61
CA ALA A 43 4.49 18.99 -13.96
C ALA A 43 5.13 17.59 -13.94
N ALA A 44 4.80 16.76 -14.93
CA ALA A 44 5.54 15.54 -15.18
C ALA A 44 6.99 15.86 -15.59
N PRO A 45 7.96 14.95 -15.35
CA PRO A 45 9.34 15.10 -15.80
C PRO A 45 9.42 15.48 -17.28
N THR A 46 10.36 16.34 -17.66
CA THR A 46 10.47 16.85 -19.03
C THR A 46 10.70 15.75 -20.05
N ASP A 47 11.37 14.66 -19.67
CA ASP A 47 11.62 13.46 -20.47
C ASP A 47 10.49 12.41 -20.42
N ALA A 48 9.42 12.63 -19.65
CA ALA A 48 8.25 11.77 -19.68
C ALA A 48 7.55 11.84 -21.06
N PRO A 49 7.01 10.72 -21.58
CA PRO A 49 6.20 10.72 -22.79
C PRO A 49 5.05 11.72 -22.75
N GLU A 50 4.64 12.24 -23.91
CA GLU A 50 3.56 13.23 -24.02
C GLU A 50 2.27 12.78 -23.32
N PHE A 51 1.98 11.48 -23.40
CA PHE A 51 0.82 10.86 -22.75
C PHE A 51 0.74 11.10 -21.23
N LEU A 52 1.88 11.24 -20.54
CA LEU A 52 1.97 11.45 -19.10
C LEU A 52 2.06 12.93 -18.68
N LYS A 53 2.10 13.87 -19.65
CA LYS A 53 2.11 15.31 -19.35
C LYS A 53 0.80 15.79 -18.75
N THR A 54 -0.27 15.04 -18.96
CA THR A 54 -1.60 15.26 -18.39
C THR A 54 -2.07 13.98 -17.70
N SER A 55 -3.06 14.05 -16.82
CA SER A 55 -3.58 12.88 -16.10
C SER A 55 -5.11 12.93 -15.94
N GLY A 56 -5.76 11.78 -15.85
CA GLY A 56 -7.19 11.67 -15.60
C GLY A 56 -8.03 11.61 -16.88
N LYS A 57 -7.44 11.19 -17.99
CA LYS A 57 -8.08 11.12 -19.32
C LYS A 57 -9.16 10.03 -19.42
N PHE A 58 -9.17 9.05 -18.52
CA PHE A 58 -10.04 7.86 -18.60
C PHE A 58 -11.01 7.71 -17.43
N THR A 59 -11.34 8.83 -16.76
CA THR A 59 -12.14 8.84 -15.54
C THR A 59 -13.65 8.86 -15.78
N THR A 60 -14.11 8.86 -17.04
CA THR A 60 -15.53 8.77 -17.35
C THR A 60 -16.08 7.36 -17.08
N PRO A 61 -17.39 7.20 -16.75
CA PRO A 61 -17.97 5.89 -16.48
C PRO A 61 -17.85 4.89 -17.65
N ASP A 62 -17.86 5.38 -18.89
CA ASP A 62 -17.68 4.57 -20.10
C ASP A 62 -16.21 4.41 -20.50
N ARG A 63 -15.28 4.95 -19.69
CA ARG A 63 -13.82 4.92 -19.86
C ARG A 63 -13.35 5.53 -21.18
N LYS A 64 -14.17 6.36 -21.82
CA LYS A 64 -13.75 7.08 -23.01
C LYS A 64 -12.70 8.13 -22.64
N ARG A 65 -11.69 8.19 -23.49
CA ARG A 65 -10.65 9.20 -23.45
C ARG A 65 -11.25 10.60 -23.56
N THR A 66 -10.84 11.48 -22.66
CA THR A 66 -11.10 12.93 -22.72
C THR A 66 -9.77 13.66 -22.71
N GLU A 67 -9.46 14.42 -23.76
CA GLU A 67 -8.19 15.17 -23.88
C GLU A 67 -8.32 16.63 -23.45
N LYS A 68 -9.53 17.20 -23.50
CA LYS A 68 -9.75 18.60 -23.14
C LYS A 68 -9.61 18.76 -21.62
N LEU A 69 -8.56 19.44 -21.19
CA LEU A 69 -8.30 19.77 -19.79
C LEU A 69 -9.51 20.41 -19.09
N GLY A 70 -9.72 20.03 -17.82
CA GLY A 70 -10.76 20.61 -16.96
C GLY A 70 -12.17 20.55 -17.55
N SER A 71 -12.50 19.52 -18.34
CA SER A 71 -13.80 19.39 -19.00
C SER A 71 -14.75 18.38 -18.34
N ILE A 72 -14.22 17.51 -17.48
CA ILE A 72 -14.96 16.54 -16.69
C ILE A 72 -14.97 17.02 -15.23
N ASP A 73 -16.12 16.94 -14.58
CA ASP A 73 -16.22 17.18 -13.15
C ASP A 73 -15.51 16.08 -12.35
N GLY A 74 -14.57 16.47 -11.49
CA GLY A 74 -13.98 15.58 -10.49
C GLY A 74 -15.01 15.24 -9.41
N LYS A 75 -14.97 14.00 -8.93
CA LYS A 75 -15.94 13.49 -7.97
C LYS A 75 -15.26 12.82 -6.78
N ASP A 76 -15.88 12.97 -5.62
CA ASP A 76 -15.61 12.23 -4.40
C ASP A 76 -16.84 11.35 -4.11
N GLY A 77 -16.74 10.06 -4.45
CA GLY A 77 -17.88 9.17 -4.58
C GLY A 77 -18.92 9.75 -5.56
N VAL A 78 -20.11 10.08 -5.05
CA VAL A 78 -21.20 10.69 -5.85
C VAL A 78 -21.17 12.22 -5.87
N ARG A 79 -20.35 12.85 -5.01
CA ARG A 79 -20.29 14.30 -4.85
C ARG A 79 -19.41 14.92 -5.92
N VAL A 80 -19.95 15.88 -6.66
CA VAL A 80 -19.16 16.73 -7.57
C VAL A 80 -18.32 17.71 -6.74
N THR A 81 -17.04 17.83 -7.10
CA THR A 81 -16.06 18.71 -6.45
C THR A 81 -15.74 19.92 -7.34
N ASP A 82 -15.02 20.90 -6.80
CA ASP A 82 -14.54 22.06 -7.57
C ASP A 82 -13.30 21.74 -8.44
N VAL A 83 -12.81 20.51 -8.37
CA VAL A 83 -11.67 20.03 -9.15
C VAL A 83 -12.17 19.40 -10.44
N LYS A 84 -11.53 19.69 -11.57
CA LYS A 84 -11.92 19.18 -12.89
C LYS A 84 -10.78 18.43 -13.57
N LEU A 85 -11.13 17.39 -14.31
CA LEU A 85 -10.24 16.51 -15.05
C LEU A 85 -10.38 16.71 -16.56
N PRO A 86 -9.38 16.34 -17.37
CA PRO A 86 -8.03 15.95 -16.98
C PRO A 86 -7.19 17.13 -16.45
N PHE A 87 -6.13 16.82 -15.72
CA PHE A 87 -5.15 17.79 -15.21
C PHE A 87 -4.03 18.08 -16.20
N ASN A 88 -3.48 19.30 -16.14
CA ASN A 88 -2.21 19.64 -16.78
C ASN A 88 -1.05 19.33 -15.83
N GLY A 89 -0.59 18.09 -15.81
CA GLY A 89 0.39 17.55 -14.88
C GLY A 89 -0.17 16.36 -14.09
N GLN A 90 0.48 16.05 -12.98
CA GLN A 90 0.17 14.94 -12.08
C GLN A 90 -0.28 15.49 -10.71
N PRO A 91 -1.45 15.08 -10.18
CA PRO A 91 -1.93 15.55 -8.88
C PRO A 91 -1.04 15.01 -7.76
N ILE A 92 -0.76 15.83 -6.74
CA ILE A 92 0.01 15.40 -5.56
C ILE A 92 -0.91 14.79 -4.48
N GLN A 93 -2.21 15.03 -4.54
CA GLN A 93 -3.16 14.52 -3.55
C GLN A 93 -3.43 13.01 -3.70
N GLY A 94 -4.09 12.43 -2.69
CA GLY A 94 -4.33 10.98 -2.62
C GLY A 94 -3.15 10.28 -1.94
N PHE A 95 -2.86 10.69 -0.69
CA PHE A 95 -1.72 10.15 0.04
C PHE A 95 -2.05 8.79 0.65
N SER A 96 -1.29 7.78 0.25
CA SER A 96 -1.29 6.47 0.89
C SER A 96 0.05 6.25 1.59
N GLY A 97 0.02 5.77 2.83
CA GLY A 97 1.21 5.60 3.66
C GLY A 97 1.91 6.91 4.07
N ILE A 98 2.50 6.91 5.27
CA ILE A 98 3.27 8.04 5.76
C ILE A 98 4.41 7.59 6.68
N LYS A 99 5.60 8.16 6.48
CA LYS A 99 6.73 7.97 7.36
C LYS A 99 7.30 9.29 7.86
N ALA A 100 7.31 9.46 9.18
CA ALA A 100 8.04 10.55 9.83
C ALA A 100 9.56 10.34 9.79
N MET A 101 10.29 11.40 9.47
CA MET A 101 11.75 11.45 9.44
C MET A 101 12.31 12.24 10.63
N ALA A 102 13.56 11.95 11.00
CA ALA A 102 14.21 12.58 12.16
C ALA A 102 14.40 14.10 12.01
N ASP A 103 14.42 14.62 10.77
CA ASP A 103 14.53 16.05 10.47
C ASP A 103 13.17 16.79 10.52
N GLY A 104 12.08 16.09 10.86
CA GLY A 104 10.73 16.64 10.91
C GLY A 104 10.01 16.70 9.55
N THR A 105 10.61 16.16 8.49
CA THR A 105 9.91 15.89 7.22
C THR A 105 9.17 14.55 7.27
N PHE A 106 8.31 14.32 6.28
CA PHE A 106 7.57 13.09 6.11
C PHE A 106 7.72 12.59 4.68
N TRP A 107 7.82 11.29 4.49
CA TRP A 107 7.61 10.66 3.20
C TRP A 107 6.19 10.13 3.09
N THR A 108 5.57 10.33 1.93
CA THR A 108 4.26 9.78 1.55
C THR A 108 4.28 9.49 0.04
N LEU A 109 3.22 8.95 -0.53
CA LEU A 109 3.12 8.60 -1.95
C LEU A 109 1.70 8.81 -2.47
N SER A 110 1.58 8.95 -3.79
CA SER A 110 0.29 8.78 -4.47
C SER A 110 0.09 7.30 -4.84
N ASP A 111 -1.10 6.77 -4.54
CA ASP A 111 -1.56 5.44 -4.94
C ASP A 111 -1.81 5.36 -6.46
N ASN A 112 -2.62 4.41 -6.94
CA ASN A 112 -2.97 4.34 -8.35
C ASN A 112 -3.63 5.63 -8.91
N GLY A 113 -4.04 6.58 -8.08
CA GLY A 113 -4.45 7.94 -8.46
C GLY A 113 -5.95 8.10 -8.73
N PHE A 114 -6.52 7.32 -9.66
CA PHE A 114 -7.93 7.47 -10.07
C PHE A 114 -8.86 6.33 -9.63
N GLY A 115 -8.41 5.50 -8.68
CA GLY A 115 -9.19 4.49 -7.97
C GLY A 115 -9.28 3.13 -8.64
N SER A 116 -8.66 2.91 -9.80
CA SER A 116 -8.54 1.56 -10.37
C SER A 116 -7.41 1.43 -11.38
N LYS A 117 -6.88 0.22 -11.54
CA LYS A 117 -5.94 -0.14 -12.62
C LYS A 117 -6.38 0.36 -14.01
N ALA A 118 -7.69 0.29 -14.29
CA ALA A 118 -8.22 0.50 -15.64
C ALA A 118 -8.32 1.96 -16.08
N ASN A 119 -8.38 2.92 -15.15
CA ASN A 119 -8.48 4.35 -15.45
C ASN A 119 -7.21 5.13 -15.08
N SER A 120 -6.19 4.45 -14.55
CA SER A 120 -4.98 5.06 -14.00
C SER A 120 -3.73 4.92 -14.86
N SER A 121 -3.89 4.56 -16.14
CA SER A 121 -2.74 4.45 -17.08
C SER A 121 -1.96 5.75 -17.30
N ASP A 122 -2.55 6.90 -16.99
CA ASP A 122 -1.92 8.22 -17.12
C ASP A 122 -1.69 8.94 -15.77
N ALA A 123 -1.90 8.23 -14.66
CA ALA A 123 -1.49 8.65 -13.32
C ALA A 123 -0.09 8.11 -13.07
N MET A 124 0.92 8.99 -13.03
CA MET A 124 2.28 8.57 -12.69
C MET A 124 2.35 8.22 -11.20
N LEU A 125 3.11 7.18 -10.85
CA LEU A 125 3.41 6.88 -9.45
C LEU A 125 4.62 7.71 -8.99
N PHE A 126 4.53 8.29 -7.80
CA PHE A 126 5.60 9.10 -7.26
C PHE A 126 5.53 9.25 -5.75
N LEU A 127 6.69 9.45 -5.14
CA LEU A 127 6.85 9.67 -3.71
C LEU A 127 7.01 11.17 -3.44
N HIS A 128 6.49 11.61 -2.30
CA HIS A 128 6.56 13.00 -1.87
C HIS A 128 7.26 13.09 -0.52
N GLN A 129 8.27 13.96 -0.44
CA GLN A 129 8.74 14.46 0.83
C GLN A 129 7.94 15.73 1.14
N VAL A 130 7.26 15.75 2.27
CA VAL A 130 6.45 16.88 2.72
C VAL A 130 6.90 17.37 4.09
N LYS A 131 6.58 18.63 4.39
CA LYS A 131 6.76 19.23 5.70
C LYS A 131 5.46 19.90 6.12
N PHE A 132 5.08 19.74 7.38
CA PHE A 132 3.89 20.36 7.94
C PHE A 132 4.27 21.62 8.72
N ASP A 133 3.75 22.77 8.28
CA ASP A 133 3.77 24.01 9.05
C ASP A 133 2.44 24.16 9.79
N TRP A 134 2.44 23.70 11.04
CA TRP A 134 1.29 23.78 11.94
C TRP A 134 0.95 25.21 12.36
N ALA A 135 1.90 26.16 12.30
CA ALA A 135 1.64 27.54 12.68
C ALA A 135 0.84 28.28 11.61
N THR A 136 1.09 27.96 10.33
CA THR A 136 0.38 28.57 9.19
C THR A 136 -0.67 27.66 8.55
N ASN A 137 -0.86 26.45 9.09
CA ASN A 137 -1.74 25.40 8.58
C ASN A 137 -1.43 24.98 7.13
N LYS A 138 -0.15 24.84 6.78
CA LYS A 138 0.28 24.52 5.41
C LYS A 138 1.05 23.21 5.32
N VAL A 139 0.88 22.53 4.20
CA VAL A 139 1.74 21.43 3.77
C VAL A 139 2.69 21.97 2.69
N ASP A 140 3.99 21.90 2.96
CA ASP A 140 5.03 22.22 1.98
C ASP A 140 5.50 20.93 1.31
N VAL A 141 5.41 20.85 -0.02
CA VAL A 141 5.99 19.75 -0.80
C VAL A 141 7.46 20.07 -1.05
N VAL A 142 8.34 19.36 -0.37
CA VAL A 142 9.79 19.58 -0.41
C VAL A 142 10.40 18.96 -1.66
N LYS A 143 9.99 17.74 -2.00
CA LYS A 143 10.56 16.96 -3.12
C LYS A 143 9.54 15.95 -3.63
N ASN A 144 9.54 15.76 -4.94
CA ASN A 144 8.85 14.65 -5.62
C ASN A 144 9.87 13.70 -6.24
N ILE A 145 9.60 12.39 -6.19
CA ILE A 145 10.39 11.34 -6.84
C ILE A 145 9.45 10.50 -7.70
N PHE A 146 9.51 10.67 -9.02
CA PHE A 146 8.74 9.85 -9.95
C PHE A 146 9.31 8.45 -10.08
N LEU A 147 8.43 7.45 -10.04
CA LEU A 147 8.83 6.05 -10.13
C LEU A 147 8.98 5.60 -11.58
N SER A 148 9.99 4.78 -11.83
CA SER A 148 10.34 4.33 -13.18
C SER A 148 10.98 2.94 -13.17
N ASP A 149 10.96 2.26 -14.30
CA ASP A 149 11.59 0.93 -14.48
C ASP A 149 12.56 0.92 -15.68
N PRO A 150 13.59 1.78 -15.72
CA PRO A 150 14.49 1.89 -16.87
C PRO A 150 15.28 0.59 -17.12
N ASN A 151 15.46 -0.21 -16.07
CA ASN A 151 16.27 -1.44 -16.10
C ASN A 151 15.43 -2.70 -16.38
N LYS A 152 14.13 -2.56 -16.67
CA LYS A 152 13.22 -3.67 -17.00
C LYS A 152 13.16 -4.74 -15.90
N ILE A 153 13.07 -4.28 -14.65
CA ILE A 153 12.97 -5.12 -13.46
C ILE A 153 11.56 -5.70 -13.31
N ALA A 154 10.52 -4.99 -13.73
CA ALA A 154 9.16 -5.51 -13.66
C ALA A 154 9.05 -6.81 -14.50
N PRO A 155 8.57 -7.93 -13.93
CA PRO A 155 8.56 -9.22 -14.62
C PRO A 155 7.37 -9.37 -15.61
N PHE A 156 6.61 -8.30 -15.82
CA PHE A 156 5.43 -8.23 -16.67
C PHE A 156 5.40 -6.90 -17.43
N PRO A 157 4.65 -6.81 -18.55
CA PRO A 157 4.52 -5.56 -19.29
C PRO A 157 3.88 -4.45 -18.45
N ILE A 158 4.44 -3.24 -18.56
CA ILE A 158 3.91 -2.03 -17.92
C ILE A 158 3.34 -1.06 -18.98
N ALA A 159 2.58 -0.06 -18.55
CA ALA A 159 1.90 0.91 -19.43
C ALA A 159 2.90 1.62 -20.37
N MET A 160 4.09 1.94 -19.86
CA MET A 160 5.14 2.64 -20.60
C MET A 160 6.26 1.72 -21.12
N GLU A 161 5.95 0.44 -21.39
CA GLU A 161 6.90 -0.61 -21.81
C GLU A 161 7.82 -0.18 -22.96
N GLY A 162 7.29 0.57 -23.93
CA GLY A 162 8.00 1.03 -25.12
C GLY A 162 8.71 2.38 -25.01
N SER A 163 8.71 3.02 -23.83
CA SER A 163 9.43 4.28 -23.60
C SER A 163 10.82 4.02 -23.03
N ASP A 164 11.74 4.99 -23.13
CA ASP A 164 13.11 4.84 -22.63
C ASP A 164 13.17 4.74 -21.10
N LYS A 165 12.47 5.66 -20.41
CA LYS A 165 12.48 5.74 -18.95
C LYS A 165 11.53 4.77 -18.27
N ARG A 166 10.49 4.30 -18.98
CA ARG A 166 9.52 3.35 -18.44
C ARG A 166 8.91 3.83 -17.12
N TYR A 167 8.42 5.07 -17.12
CA TYR A 167 7.75 5.64 -15.94
C TYR A 167 6.57 4.74 -15.52
N LEU A 168 6.49 4.46 -14.22
CA LEU A 168 5.44 3.62 -13.65
C LEU A 168 4.17 4.43 -13.42
N THR A 169 3.04 3.76 -13.59
CA THR A 169 1.71 4.36 -13.51
C THR A 169 0.79 3.56 -12.60
N GLY A 170 -0.35 4.15 -12.21
CA GLY A 170 -1.38 3.45 -11.44
C GLY A 170 -2.06 2.30 -12.18
N ALA A 171 -1.73 2.05 -13.46
CA ALA A 171 -2.12 0.81 -14.13
C ALA A 171 -1.12 -0.34 -13.86
N ASP A 172 0.09 -0.04 -13.42
CA ASP A 172 1.18 -1.00 -13.25
C ASP A 172 1.18 -1.57 -11.83
N PHE A 173 1.15 -0.68 -10.84
CA PHE A 173 1.11 -0.98 -9.41
C PHE A 173 0.13 -0.05 -8.70
N ASP A 174 -0.37 -0.52 -7.56
CA ASP A 174 -1.21 0.26 -6.64
C ASP A 174 -0.50 0.37 -5.31
N ILE A 175 0.42 1.34 -5.18
CA ILE A 175 1.29 1.46 -4.01
C ILE A 175 0.53 2.13 -2.86
N GLU A 176 0.52 1.53 -1.68
CA GLU A 176 -0.27 2.04 -0.55
C GLU A 176 0.55 2.29 0.72
N SER A 177 1.76 1.74 0.80
CA SER A 177 2.60 1.83 2.00
C SER A 177 4.06 2.10 1.65
N ILE A 178 4.78 2.75 2.58
CA ILE A 178 6.15 3.23 2.34
C ILE A 178 7.05 3.07 3.56
N GLN A 179 8.25 2.52 3.34
CA GLN A 179 9.34 2.50 4.31
C GLN A 179 10.65 2.97 3.66
N PRO A 180 11.09 4.22 3.91
CA PRO A 180 12.40 4.72 3.52
C PRO A 180 13.51 3.93 4.20
N VAL A 181 14.53 3.56 3.41
CA VAL A 181 15.75 2.89 3.84
C VAL A 181 16.97 3.66 3.32
N ALA A 182 18.18 3.26 3.74
CA ALA A 182 19.40 4.01 3.44
C ALA A 182 19.66 4.22 1.93
N ASP A 183 19.23 3.28 1.10
CA ASP A 183 19.49 3.25 -0.35
C ASP A 183 18.22 3.39 -1.22
N GLY A 184 17.08 3.73 -0.62
CA GLY A 184 15.83 3.85 -1.36
C GLY A 184 14.58 3.68 -0.50
N PHE A 185 13.57 3.01 -1.06
CA PHE A 185 12.25 2.86 -0.45
C PHE A 185 11.71 1.47 -0.73
N TRP A 186 11.15 0.84 0.30
CA TRP A 186 10.26 -0.30 0.15
C TRP A 186 8.82 0.19 0.08
N LEU A 187 8.05 -0.37 -0.84
CA LEU A 187 6.65 -0.06 -1.04
C LEU A 187 5.83 -1.36 -1.07
N GLY A 188 4.68 -1.38 -0.41
CA GLY A 188 3.67 -2.43 -0.58
C GLY A 188 2.66 -2.02 -1.65
N GLU A 189 2.25 -2.96 -2.49
CA GLU A 189 1.24 -2.70 -3.52
C GLU A 189 0.09 -3.73 -3.55
N GLU A 190 -1.04 -3.35 -4.13
CA GLU A 190 -2.28 -4.12 -4.01
C GLU A 190 -2.60 -5.14 -5.11
N PHE A 191 -2.25 -4.85 -6.36
CA PHE A 191 -2.71 -5.65 -7.49
C PHE A 191 -2.12 -7.05 -7.45
N GLY A 192 -0.83 -7.13 -7.17
CA GLY A 192 0.01 -8.32 -7.24
C GLY A 192 0.02 -9.25 -6.04
N PRO A 193 -0.46 -8.82 -4.86
CA PRO A 193 0.33 -7.89 -4.06
C PRO A 193 1.82 -8.25 -4.08
N TYR A 194 2.66 -7.27 -4.36
CA TYR A 194 4.12 -7.34 -4.34
C TYR A 194 4.69 -6.46 -3.22
N LEU A 195 5.84 -6.82 -2.68
CA LEU A 195 6.75 -5.80 -2.13
C LEU A 195 7.67 -5.34 -3.27
N ILE A 196 7.69 -4.04 -3.52
CA ILE A 196 8.57 -3.45 -4.51
C ILE A 196 9.63 -2.58 -3.82
N LYS A 197 10.81 -2.53 -4.41
CA LYS A 197 11.89 -1.64 -3.95
C LYS A 197 12.26 -0.68 -5.06
N VAL A 198 12.36 0.61 -4.73
CA VAL A 198 12.92 1.64 -5.61
C VAL A 198 14.15 2.27 -4.97
N ASP A 199 15.10 2.72 -5.80
CA ASP A 199 16.27 3.45 -5.32
C ASP A 199 15.95 4.91 -4.94
N MET A 200 16.96 5.67 -4.51
CA MET A 200 16.81 7.10 -4.16
C MET A 200 16.41 8.02 -5.33
N LEU A 201 16.44 7.52 -6.58
CA LEU A 201 15.99 8.20 -7.78
C LEU A 201 14.59 7.74 -8.23
N GLY A 202 13.97 6.78 -7.53
CA GLY A 202 12.68 6.21 -7.88
C GLY A 202 12.76 5.09 -8.92
N GLN A 203 13.93 4.54 -9.21
CA GLN A 203 14.07 3.46 -10.17
C GLN A 203 13.78 2.12 -9.50
N LEU A 204 12.93 1.32 -10.10
CA LEU A 204 12.59 -0.03 -9.65
C LEU A 204 13.85 -0.90 -9.61
N THR A 205 14.04 -1.59 -8.48
CA THR A 205 15.19 -2.45 -8.22
C THR A 205 14.77 -3.87 -7.84
N ASP A 206 13.59 -4.04 -7.24
CA ASP A 206 13.06 -5.35 -6.88
C ASP A 206 11.53 -5.36 -6.98
N VAL A 207 10.98 -6.51 -7.38
CA VAL A 207 9.54 -6.85 -7.32
C VAL A 207 9.42 -8.25 -6.74
N VAL A 208 8.91 -8.36 -5.52
CA VAL A 208 8.87 -9.62 -4.77
C VAL A 208 7.43 -10.08 -4.59
N ALA A 209 7.07 -11.19 -5.24
CA ALA A 209 5.74 -11.80 -5.15
C ALA A 209 5.44 -12.26 -3.72
N THR A 210 4.26 -11.92 -3.22
CA THR A 210 3.85 -12.28 -1.86
C THR A 210 3.51 -13.77 -1.76
N THR A 211 4.05 -14.41 -0.72
CA THR A 211 3.70 -15.79 -0.36
C THR A 211 3.41 -15.91 1.12
N VAL A 212 2.36 -16.66 1.46
CA VAL A 212 1.99 -17.02 2.83
C VAL A 212 1.81 -18.53 2.87
N ASP A 213 2.43 -19.20 3.84
CA ASP A 213 2.35 -20.65 4.03
C ASP A 213 2.66 -21.46 2.74
N GLY A 214 3.62 -20.96 1.94
CA GLY A 214 4.02 -21.57 0.66
C GLY A 214 3.04 -21.37 -0.49
N LYS A 215 1.90 -20.69 -0.27
CA LYS A 215 0.93 -20.32 -1.30
C LYS A 215 1.18 -18.89 -1.77
N LYS A 216 1.02 -18.63 -3.07
CA LYS A 216 1.02 -17.26 -3.58
C LYS A 216 -0.21 -16.52 -3.07
N VAL A 217 -0.05 -15.26 -2.74
CA VAL A 217 -1.18 -14.34 -2.54
C VAL A 217 -1.44 -13.65 -3.86
N THR A 218 -2.68 -13.72 -4.36
CA THR A 218 -3.05 -13.12 -5.65
C THR A 218 -4.42 -12.47 -5.56
N SER A 219 -4.54 -11.28 -6.14
CA SER A 219 -5.81 -10.58 -6.36
C SER A 219 -6.28 -10.75 -7.83
N PRO A 220 -7.53 -10.41 -8.18
CA PRO A 220 -8.02 -10.43 -9.56
C PRO A 220 -7.25 -9.51 -10.53
N ASP A 221 -6.58 -8.48 -10.01
CA ASP A 221 -5.85 -7.51 -10.83
C ASP A 221 -4.36 -7.85 -10.97
N ASN A 222 -3.93 -8.99 -10.41
CA ASN A 222 -2.57 -9.49 -10.54
C ASN A 222 -2.21 -9.67 -12.04
N PRO A 223 -1.08 -9.11 -12.50
CA PRO A 223 -0.73 -9.07 -13.93
C PRO A 223 -0.47 -10.45 -14.57
N THR A 224 -0.31 -11.49 -13.75
CA THR A 224 -0.13 -12.87 -14.23
C THR A 224 -1.45 -13.62 -14.45
N LEU A 225 -2.57 -13.06 -14.00
CA LEU A 225 -3.89 -13.63 -14.25
C LEU A 225 -4.40 -13.21 -15.63
N SER A 226 -5.07 -14.13 -16.31
CA SER A 226 -5.71 -13.87 -17.59
C SER A 226 -7.09 -14.49 -17.62
N MET A 227 -8.06 -13.73 -18.12
CA MET A 227 -9.39 -14.24 -18.37
C MET A 227 -9.33 -15.35 -19.42
N PRO A 228 -10.00 -16.50 -19.20
CA PRO A 228 -10.06 -17.55 -20.20
C PRO A 228 -10.78 -17.06 -21.47
N ALA A 229 -10.28 -17.45 -22.64
CA ALA A 229 -10.94 -17.14 -23.92
C ALA A 229 -12.28 -17.88 -24.11
N ASN A 230 -12.46 -19.01 -23.42
CA ASN A 230 -13.69 -19.79 -23.43
C ASN A 230 -14.54 -19.44 -22.18
N PRO A 231 -15.78 -18.93 -22.35
CA PRO A 231 -16.64 -18.57 -21.22
C PRO A 231 -17.08 -19.76 -20.35
N ALA A 232 -16.94 -20.99 -20.84
CA ALA A 232 -17.20 -22.21 -20.07
C ALA A 232 -15.95 -22.75 -19.34
N ALA A 233 -14.76 -22.18 -19.60
CA ALA A 233 -13.55 -22.60 -18.91
C ALA A 233 -13.55 -22.12 -17.45
N LYS A 234 -12.84 -22.85 -16.60
CA LYS A 234 -12.68 -22.49 -15.20
C LYS A 234 -11.88 -21.18 -15.09
N MET A 235 -12.38 -20.25 -14.28
CA MET A 235 -11.70 -19.01 -13.97
C MET A 235 -10.39 -19.26 -13.20
N PRO A 236 -9.37 -18.41 -13.37
CA PRO A 236 -8.18 -18.45 -12.53
C PRO A 236 -8.54 -18.35 -11.04
N VAL A 237 -7.78 -19.05 -10.20
CA VAL A 237 -7.96 -19.00 -8.75
C VAL A 237 -7.13 -17.85 -8.19
N PHE A 238 -7.76 -17.03 -7.36
CA PHE A 238 -7.14 -16.00 -6.54
C PHE A 238 -7.67 -16.15 -5.11
N ASN A 239 -6.87 -15.76 -4.12
CA ASN A 239 -7.18 -15.92 -2.69
C ASN A 239 -7.27 -14.58 -1.95
N LEU A 240 -7.31 -13.47 -2.69
CA LEU A 240 -7.49 -12.13 -2.16
C LEU A 240 -8.49 -11.38 -3.04
N LYS A 241 -9.33 -10.52 -2.44
CA LYS A 241 -10.22 -9.64 -3.22
C LYS A 241 -9.41 -8.55 -3.95
N ARG A 242 -10.02 -7.92 -4.95
CA ARG A 242 -9.55 -6.63 -5.48
C ARG A 242 -9.63 -5.59 -4.35
N SER A 243 -8.63 -4.69 -4.30
CA SER A 243 -8.44 -3.72 -3.21
C SER A 243 -8.42 -4.42 -1.87
N GLY A 244 -7.25 -4.93 -1.53
CA GLY A 244 -7.13 -6.05 -0.62
C GLY A 244 -5.69 -6.43 -0.35
N GLY A 245 -4.76 -5.95 -1.19
CA GLY A 245 -3.34 -6.23 -1.07
C GLY A 245 -2.72 -5.38 0.04
N TYR A 246 -1.47 -4.95 -0.09
CA TYR A 246 -0.84 -4.21 1.00
C TYR A 246 -1.46 -2.83 1.16
N GLU A 247 -1.85 -2.48 2.38
CA GLU A 247 -2.35 -1.14 2.77
C GLU A 247 -1.39 -0.48 3.77
N GLY A 248 -0.87 -1.27 4.71
CA GLY A 248 0.08 -0.81 5.72
C GLY A 248 1.38 -1.61 5.66
N MET A 249 2.50 -0.97 5.98
CA MET A 249 3.76 -1.69 6.12
C MET A 249 4.64 -1.04 7.18
N ALA A 250 5.02 -1.80 8.20
CA ALA A 250 5.93 -1.35 9.24
C ALA A 250 7.36 -1.86 8.99
N MET A 251 8.36 -1.11 9.47
CA MET A 251 9.75 -1.56 9.52
C MET A 251 10.23 -1.67 10.96
N SER A 252 10.83 -2.82 11.29
CA SER A 252 11.56 -3.04 12.56
C SER A 252 12.58 -1.93 12.84
N LYS A 253 12.83 -1.63 14.12
CA LYS A 253 13.72 -0.51 14.50
C LYS A 253 15.18 -0.71 14.09
N ASP A 254 15.62 -1.95 13.94
CA ASP A 254 16.95 -2.29 13.42
C ASP A 254 17.00 -2.35 11.88
N GLY A 255 15.86 -2.17 11.20
CA GLY A 255 15.74 -2.16 9.75
C GLY A 255 15.85 -3.53 9.09
N GLN A 256 15.91 -4.62 9.85
CA GLN A 256 16.16 -5.95 9.28
C GLN A 256 14.90 -6.60 8.70
N LYS A 257 13.73 -6.23 9.25
CA LYS A 257 12.42 -6.79 8.91
C LYS A 257 11.44 -5.73 8.47
N LEU A 258 10.63 -6.08 7.47
CA LEU A 258 9.38 -5.42 7.15
C LEU A 258 8.21 -6.30 7.57
N TYR A 259 7.11 -5.66 7.94
CA TYR A 259 5.85 -6.29 8.30
C TYR A 259 4.78 -5.69 7.41
N GLY A 260 4.44 -6.37 6.31
CA GLY A 260 3.40 -5.93 5.40
C GLY A 260 2.03 -6.41 5.87
N LEU A 261 1.06 -5.51 6.00
CA LEU A 261 -0.31 -5.78 6.42
C LEU A 261 -1.24 -5.64 5.21
N LEU A 262 -1.96 -6.72 4.92
CA LEU A 262 -2.97 -6.72 3.86
C LEU A 262 -4.23 -5.94 4.28
N GLU A 263 -4.86 -5.21 3.37
CA GLU A 263 -6.16 -4.55 3.54
C GLU A 263 -7.29 -5.58 3.69
N GLY A 264 -7.21 -6.65 2.90
CA GLY A 264 -8.21 -7.70 2.82
C GLY A 264 -7.79 -8.98 3.52
N PRO A 265 -8.74 -9.74 4.10
CA PRO A 265 -8.44 -11.06 4.62
C PRO A 265 -8.21 -12.04 3.45
N LEU A 266 -7.35 -13.04 3.65
CA LEU A 266 -7.19 -14.10 2.65
C LEU A 266 -8.40 -15.03 2.66
N PHE A 267 -8.76 -15.51 1.48
CA PHE A 267 -9.77 -16.54 1.28
C PHE A 267 -9.14 -17.93 1.41
N LEU A 268 -9.84 -18.81 2.12
CA LEU A 268 -9.53 -20.21 2.31
C LEU A 268 -10.16 -21.06 1.21
N ASP A 269 -9.71 -22.31 1.09
CA ASP A 269 -10.16 -23.24 0.05
C ASP A 269 -11.67 -23.57 0.14
N ASP A 270 -12.30 -23.35 1.30
CA ASP A 270 -13.75 -23.51 1.52
C ASP A 270 -14.57 -22.24 1.22
N GLY A 271 -13.91 -21.17 0.74
CA GLY A 271 -14.53 -19.89 0.39
C GLY A 271 -14.75 -18.95 1.58
N LYS A 272 -14.42 -19.35 2.80
CA LYS A 272 -14.42 -18.44 3.96
C LYS A 272 -13.15 -17.60 3.96
N VAL A 273 -13.17 -16.53 4.75
CA VAL A 273 -12.00 -15.70 5.00
C VAL A 273 -11.30 -16.11 6.29
N GLU A 274 -10.03 -15.74 6.41
CA GLU A 274 -9.25 -15.90 7.64
C GLU A 274 -9.94 -15.26 8.85
N GLN A 275 -9.86 -15.95 9.99
CA GLN A 275 -10.42 -15.49 11.25
C GLN A 275 -9.45 -15.71 12.41
N ALA A 276 -9.50 -14.80 13.37
CA ALA A 276 -8.89 -14.94 14.69
C ALA A 276 -9.90 -14.45 15.73
N ASP A 277 -9.98 -15.16 16.87
CA ASP A 277 -10.91 -14.84 17.96
C ASP A 277 -12.38 -14.69 17.51
N GLY A 278 -12.79 -15.49 16.52
CA GLY A 278 -14.15 -15.49 15.97
C GLY A 278 -14.49 -14.28 15.08
N ARG A 279 -13.50 -13.47 14.69
CA ARG A 279 -13.66 -12.29 13.84
C ARG A 279 -12.83 -12.43 12.57
N THR A 280 -13.26 -11.79 11.49
CA THR A 280 -12.45 -11.63 10.27
C THR A 280 -11.09 -11.07 10.63
N ALA A 281 -10.03 -11.67 10.11
CA ALA A 281 -8.67 -11.26 10.40
C ALA A 281 -7.87 -10.99 9.14
N LEU A 282 -7.08 -9.92 9.19
CA LEU A 282 -6.13 -9.53 8.16
C LEU A 282 -4.78 -10.19 8.41
N ARG A 283 -3.95 -10.28 7.37
CA ARG A 283 -2.66 -10.96 7.44
C ARG A 283 -1.52 -9.94 7.52
N VAL A 284 -0.70 -10.05 8.57
CA VAL A 284 0.61 -9.37 8.67
C VAL A 284 1.69 -10.38 8.29
N ILE A 285 2.54 -10.04 7.32
CA ILE A 285 3.52 -10.96 6.72
C ILE A 285 4.93 -10.39 6.95
N GLU A 286 5.83 -11.20 7.49
CA GLU A 286 7.21 -10.77 7.74
C GLU A 286 8.12 -11.04 6.54
N PHE A 287 8.89 -10.02 6.19
CA PHE A 287 9.90 -10.03 5.15
C PHE A 287 11.29 -9.73 5.72
N ASP A 288 12.30 -10.48 5.27
CA ASP A 288 13.71 -10.19 5.55
C ASP A 288 14.28 -9.25 4.48
N VAL A 289 14.77 -8.09 4.91
CA VAL A 289 15.27 -7.04 4.01
C VAL A 289 16.59 -7.43 3.36
N ALA A 290 17.46 -8.14 4.08
CA ALA A 290 18.80 -8.47 3.61
C ALA A 290 18.79 -9.57 2.54
N SER A 291 18.03 -10.65 2.79
CA SER A 291 17.87 -11.74 1.82
C SER A 291 16.78 -11.47 0.79
N LYS A 292 15.99 -10.40 0.98
CA LYS A 292 14.83 -10.04 0.15
C LYS A 292 13.82 -11.19 0.01
N SER A 293 13.49 -11.84 1.12
CA SER A 293 12.63 -13.02 1.12
C SER A 293 11.64 -13.05 2.29
N TRP A 294 10.48 -13.65 2.07
CA TRP A 294 9.52 -13.98 3.11
C TRP A 294 10.13 -14.95 4.12
N THR A 295 9.97 -14.67 5.42
CA THR A 295 10.56 -15.51 6.48
C THR A 295 9.71 -16.74 6.79
N GLY A 296 8.46 -16.77 6.30
CA GLY A 296 7.44 -17.74 6.67
C GLY A 296 6.71 -17.39 7.98
N ARG A 297 7.14 -16.34 8.70
CA ARG A 297 6.38 -15.83 9.85
C ARG A 297 5.28 -14.90 9.39
N SER A 298 4.12 -15.03 10.03
CA SER A 298 2.98 -14.15 9.82
C SER A 298 2.08 -14.14 11.05
N TRP A 299 1.21 -13.14 11.14
CA TRP A 299 0.23 -12.97 12.22
C TRP A 299 -1.14 -12.65 11.64
N LEU A 300 -2.17 -13.00 12.40
CA LEU A 300 -3.53 -12.59 12.14
C LEU A 300 -3.86 -11.36 12.98
N TYR A 301 -4.35 -10.32 12.33
CA TYR A 301 -4.87 -9.11 12.95
C TYR A 301 -6.41 -9.15 12.91
N PRO A 302 -7.08 -9.58 14.00
CA PRO A 302 -8.54 -9.61 14.04
C PRO A 302 -9.09 -8.19 13.99
N LEU A 303 -10.00 -7.93 13.06
CA LEU A 303 -10.73 -6.67 13.01
C LEU A 303 -11.64 -6.55 14.24
N SER A 304 -11.88 -5.32 14.68
CA SER A 304 -12.94 -5.06 15.67
C SER A 304 -14.31 -5.41 15.09
N GLU A 305 -15.34 -5.57 15.92
CA GLU A 305 -16.67 -6.00 15.47
C GLU A 305 -17.27 -5.08 14.39
N LYS A 306 -16.90 -3.79 14.40
CA LYS A 306 -17.29 -2.78 13.41
C LYS A 306 -16.15 -2.35 12.49
N GLY A 307 -14.96 -2.94 12.66
CA GLY A 307 -13.79 -2.64 11.85
C GLY A 307 -13.97 -3.22 10.46
N VAL A 308 -13.85 -2.37 9.43
CA VAL A 308 -14.00 -2.76 8.02
C VAL A 308 -12.80 -2.42 7.16
N ALA A 309 -11.89 -1.60 7.70
CA ALA A 309 -10.70 -1.14 7.03
C ALA A 309 -9.58 -0.92 8.06
N ILE A 310 -8.36 -0.90 7.55
CA ILE A 310 -7.17 -0.46 8.26
C ILE A 310 -6.64 0.82 7.61
N GLY A 311 -5.61 1.41 8.19
CA GLY A 311 -4.82 2.45 7.54
C GLY A 311 -3.35 2.09 7.61
N ASP A 312 -2.50 3.12 7.59
CA ASP A 312 -1.04 2.92 7.65
C ASP A 312 -0.59 2.24 8.96
N PHE A 313 0.55 1.56 8.88
CA PHE A 313 1.07 0.66 9.90
C PHE A 313 2.55 0.96 10.16
N ASN A 314 2.90 1.41 11.37
CA ASN A 314 4.26 1.80 11.73
C ASN A 314 4.68 1.28 13.12
N MET A 315 5.92 0.79 13.21
CA MET A 315 6.51 0.43 14.51
C MET A 315 6.66 1.66 15.41
N LEU A 316 6.08 1.61 16.61
CA LEU A 316 6.27 2.60 17.66
C LEU A 316 7.57 2.32 18.41
N ASP A 317 7.80 1.06 18.78
CA ASP A 317 9.01 0.56 19.44
C ASP A 317 9.47 -0.78 18.85
N ALA A 318 10.24 -1.59 19.61
CA ALA A 318 10.74 -2.88 19.14
C ALA A 318 9.66 -3.99 19.07
N THR A 319 8.54 -3.79 19.76
CA THR A 319 7.51 -4.81 20.01
C THR A 319 6.08 -4.32 19.79
N THR A 320 5.88 -3.01 19.64
CA THR A 320 4.56 -2.42 19.41
C THR A 320 4.55 -1.58 18.13
N ALA A 321 3.38 -1.56 17.50
CA ALA A 321 3.11 -0.83 16.27
C ALA A 321 1.67 -0.31 16.28
N LEU A 322 1.42 0.73 15.50
CA LEU A 322 0.12 1.35 15.28
C LEU A 322 -0.17 1.38 13.78
#